data_AF-A0A4S0Q0H1-F1
#
_entry.id   AF-A0A4S0Q0H1-F1
#
_cell.length_a   1.000
_cell.length_b   1.000
_cell.length_c   1.000
_cell.angle_alpha   90.00
_cell.angle_beta   90.00
_cell.angle_gamma   90.00
#
_symmetry.space_group_name_H-M   'P 1'
#
loop_
_entity.id
_entity.type
_entity.pdbx_description
1 polymer ?
#
loop_
_entity_poly.entity_id
_entity_poly.type
_entity_poly.pdbx_seq_one_letter_code
_entity_poly.pdbx_strand_id
1 'polypeptide(L)' 'VAAGMAFGPAQGLAIADALRDEPRLKDTHLLPTVRGDLLAKLGRIDEARAEFRRAAALTGNERERALLLARADGGETNSG' A
#
# COMPACT_ATOMS: atom_id res chain seq x y z
N VAL A 1 -3.96 9.06 -0.84
CA VAL A 1 -3.51 10.31 -1.51
C VAL A 1 -3.15 11.36 -0.46
N ALA A 2 -2.12 12.18 -0.71
CA ALA A 2 -1.53 13.25 0.14
C ALA A 2 -0.38 12.91 1.13
N ALA A 3 0.42 11.86 0.87
CA ALA A 3 1.80 11.77 1.40
C ALA A 3 2.84 11.49 0.28
N GLY A 4 2.42 10.91 -0.85
CA GLY A 4 3.31 10.59 -1.97
C GLY A 4 3.60 11.73 -2.96
N MET A 5 2.93 12.90 -2.84
CA MET A 5 3.11 14.00 -3.80
C MET A 5 4.15 15.05 -3.36
N ALA A 6 4.58 15.06 -2.09
CA ALA A 6 5.46 16.12 -1.57
C ALA A 6 6.96 15.79 -1.65
N PHE A 7 7.35 14.50 -1.65
CA PHE A 7 8.76 14.09 -1.52
C PHE A 7 9.19 12.99 -2.51
N GLY A 8 8.29 12.56 -3.41
CA GLY A 8 8.53 11.43 -4.31
C GLY A 8 8.34 10.06 -3.62
N PRO A 9 8.20 8.98 -4.42
CA PRO A 9 7.76 7.68 -3.92
C PRO A 9 8.80 7.00 -3.00
N ALA A 10 10.09 7.24 -3.22
CA ALA A 10 11.16 6.68 -2.37
C ALA A 10 11.14 7.27 -0.95
N GLN A 11 10.97 8.59 -0.84
CA GLN A 11 10.98 9.29 0.44
C GLN A 11 9.68 9.05 1.21
N GLY A 12 8.55 8.96 0.49
CA GLY A 12 7.28 8.49 1.06
C GLY A 12 7.40 7.07 1.62
N LEU A 13 8.13 6.18 0.94
CA LEU A 13 8.33 4.81 1.41
C LEU A 13 9.19 4.75 2.68
N ALA A 14 10.23 5.59 2.77
CA ALA A 14 11.06 5.69 3.98
C ALA A 14 10.25 6.18 5.19
N ILE A 15 9.38 7.17 5.00
CA ILE A 15 8.47 7.66 6.06
C ILE A 15 7.49 6.55 6.46
N ALA A 16 6.89 5.85 5.49
CA ALA A 16 5.99 4.75 5.78
C ALA A 16 6.68 3.60 6.54
N ASP A 17 7.95 3.31 6.23
CA ASP A 17 8.71 2.27 6.93
C ASP A 17 9.02 2.68 8.39
N ALA A 18 9.37 3.95 8.61
CA ALA A 18 9.57 4.50 9.97
C ALA A 18 8.29 4.44 10.83
N LEU A 19 7.11 4.56 10.21
CA LEU A 19 5.82 4.47 10.89
C LEU A 19 5.38 3.02 11.18
N ARG A 20 6.09 1.99 10.73
CA ARG A 20 5.74 0.58 11.01
C ARG A 20 5.84 0.23 12.48
N ASP A 21 6.74 0.89 13.20
CA ASP A 21 6.92 0.63 14.62
C ASP A 21 5.94 1.42 15.49
N GLU A 22 5.23 2.41 14.91
CA GLU A 22 4.26 3.23 15.62
C GLU A 22 3.02 2.39 15.99
N PRO A 23 2.80 2.09 17.28
CA PRO A 23 1.74 1.17 17.72
C PRO A 23 0.33 1.69 17.39
N ARG A 24 0.17 3.01 17.22
CA ARG A 24 -1.11 3.62 16.84
C ARG A 24 -1.51 3.37 15.39
N LEU A 25 -0.56 3.00 14.53
CA LEU A 25 -0.78 2.78 13.10
C LEU A 25 -0.66 1.30 12.70
N LYS A 26 -0.18 0.44 13.62
CA LYS A 26 0.06 -0.99 13.40
C LYS A 26 -1.18 -1.78 12.96
N ASP A 27 -2.34 -1.44 13.51
CA ASP A 27 -3.61 -2.14 13.24
C ASP A 27 -4.41 -1.55 12.08
N THR A 28 -3.88 -0.54 11.39
CA THR A 28 -4.61 0.15 10.32
C THR A 28 -4.14 -0.32 8.95
N HIS A 29 -5.08 -0.78 8.11
CA HIS A 29 -4.84 -1.21 6.72
C HIS A 29 -4.27 -0.10 5.82
N LEU A 30 -4.35 1.17 6.24
CA LEU A 30 -3.83 2.32 5.49
C LEU A 30 -2.30 2.26 5.31
N LEU A 31 -1.56 1.84 6.33
CA LEU A 31 -0.09 1.80 6.26
C LEU A 31 0.42 0.83 5.17
N PRO A 32 0.00 -0.46 5.16
CA PRO A 32 0.37 -1.37 4.07
C PRO A 32 -0.23 -0.93 2.73
N THR A 33 -1.41 -0.31 2.69
CA THR A 33 -1.97 0.23 1.42
C THR A 33 -1.08 1.32 0.81
N VAL A 34 -0.63 2.28 1.62
CA VAL A 34 0.25 3.37 1.18
C VAL A 34 1.61 2.82 0.76
N ARG A 35 2.15 1.86 1.50
CA ARG A 35 3.42 1.20 1.18
C ARG A 35 3.34 0.46 -0.17
N GLY A 36 2.24 -0.25 -0.42
CA GLY A 36 1.96 -0.90 -1.70
C GLY A 36 1.94 0.07 -2.88
N ASP A 37 1.26 1.22 -2.75
CA ASP A 37 1.19 2.25 -3.80
C ASP A 37 2.57 2.86 -4.12
N LEU A 38 3.37 3.16 -3.08
CA LEU A 38 4.71 3.71 -3.23
C LEU A 38 5.69 2.71 -3.85
N LEU A 39 5.63 1.44 -3.44
CA LEU A 39 6.43 0.36 -4.00
C LEU A 39 6.09 0.12 -5.48
N ALA A 40 4.80 0.15 -5.84
CA ALA A 40 4.37 0.04 -7.23
C ALA A 40 4.92 1.19 -8.09
N LYS A 41 4.87 2.44 -7.59
CA LYS A 41 5.46 3.61 -8.25
C LYS A 41 6.98 3.53 -8.39
N LEU A 42 7.66 2.76 -7.56
CA LEU A 42 9.11 2.49 -7.64
C LEU A 42 9.44 1.27 -8.53
N GLY A 43 8.45 0.62 -9.13
CA GLY A 43 8.64 -0.62 -9.90
C GLY A 43 8.93 -1.86 -9.04
N ARG A 44 8.83 -1.75 -7.71
CA ARG A 44 9.02 -2.84 -6.74
C ARG A 44 7.74 -3.66 -6.60
N ILE A 45 7.33 -4.28 -7.71
CA ILE A 45 6.00 -4.89 -7.84
C ILE A 45 5.78 -6.03 -6.85
N ASP A 46 6.76 -6.93 -6.67
CA ASP A 46 6.59 -8.08 -5.76
C ASP A 46 6.31 -7.63 -4.31
N GLU A 47 7.06 -6.64 -3.85
CA GLU A 47 6.88 -6.06 -2.53
C GLU A 47 5.56 -5.30 -2.43
N ALA A 48 5.16 -4.56 -3.48
CA ALA A 48 3.86 -3.90 -3.52
C ALA A 48 2.71 -4.89 -3.34
N ARG A 49 2.79 -6.04 -4.03
CA ARG A 49 1.78 -7.10 -3.94
C ARG A 49 1.71 -7.69 -2.53
N ALA A 50 2.85 -7.92 -1.89
CA ALA A 50 2.91 -8.39 -0.51
C ALA A 50 2.21 -7.42 0.45
N GLU A 51 2.41 -6.11 0.28
CA GLU A 51 1.78 -5.09 1.10
C GLU A 51 0.27 -4.99 0.87
N PHE A 52 -0.19 -5.07 -0.38
CA PHE A 52 -1.62 -5.10 -0.66
C PHE A 52 -2.33 -6.32 -0.06
N ARG A 53 -1.69 -7.50 -0.05
CA ARG A 53 -2.23 -8.68 0.65
C ARG A 53 -2.32 -8.48 2.17
N ARG A 54 -1.33 -7.82 2.77
CA ARG A 54 -1.36 -7.47 4.21
C ARG A 54 -2.48 -6.49 4.51
N ALA A 55 -2.64 -5.45 3.69
CA ALA A 55 -3.76 -4.50 3.82
C ALA A 55 -5.11 -5.22 3.71
N ALA A 56 -5.24 -6.16 2.77
CA ALA A 56 -6.44 -6.96 2.57
C ALA A 56 -6.78 -7.87 3.76
N ALA A 57 -5.77 -8.30 4.52
CA ALA A 57 -5.95 -9.10 5.73
C ALA A 57 -6.36 -8.26 6.96
N LEU A 58 -6.05 -6.95 6.96
CA LEU A 58 -6.33 -6.04 8.07
C LEU A 58 -7.65 -5.27 7.92
N THR A 59 -8.21 -5.19 6.71
CA THR A 59 -9.54 -4.60 6.51
C THR A 59 -10.65 -5.58 6.88
N GLY A 60 -11.63 -5.11 7.66
CA GLY A 60 -12.86 -5.85 7.94
C GLY A 60 -13.91 -5.73 6.84
N ASN A 61 -13.65 -4.95 5.79
CA ASN A 61 -14.60 -4.70 4.71
C ASN A 61 -14.28 -5.56 3.48
N GLU A 62 -15.18 -6.49 3.15
CA GLU A 62 -15.01 -7.42 2.03
C GLU A 62 -14.81 -6.74 0.66
N ARG A 63 -15.46 -5.58 0.44
CA ARG A 63 -15.28 -4.82 -0.81
C ARG A 63 -13.88 -4.23 -0.92
N GLU A 64 -13.37 -3.70 0.19
CA GLU A 64 -12.02 -3.13 0.25
C GLU A 64 -10.95 -4.22 0.15
N ARG A 65 -11.20 -5.36 0.79
CA ARG A 65 -10.38 -6.57 0.67
C ARG A 65 -10.26 -7.03 -0.79
N ALA A 66 -11.37 -7.11 -1.52
CA ALA A 66 -11.37 -7.50 -2.93
C ALA A 66 -10.58 -6.51 -3.81
N LEU A 67 -10.70 -5.20 -3.56
CA LEU A 67 -9.94 -4.17 -4.27
C LEU A 67 -8.42 -4.30 -4.03
N LEU A 68 -8.02 -4.52 -2.78
CA LEU A 68 -6.62 -4.68 -2.41
C LEU A 68 -6.03 -5.96 -2.99
N LEU A 69 -6.78 -7.07 -3.00
CA LEU A 69 -6.36 -8.31 -3.66
C LEU A 69 -6.21 -8.13 -5.18
N ALA A 70 -7.16 -7.46 -5.84
CA ALA A 70 -7.06 -7.16 -7.26
C ALA A 70 -5.77 -6.38 -7.61
N ARG A 71 -5.39 -5.40 -6.77
CA ARG A 71 -4.10 -4.69 -6.90
C ARG A 71 -2.89 -5.61 -6.66
N ALA A 72 -2.99 -6.54 -5.70
CA ALA A 72 -1.94 -7.52 -5.43
C ALA A 72 -1.75 -8.55 -6.56
N ASP A 73 -2.78 -8.79 -7.36
CA ASP A 73 -2.68 -9.65 -8.54
C ASP A 73 -2.24 -8.89 -9.80
N GLY A 74 -2.04 -7.57 -9.69
CA GLY A 74 -1.65 -6.71 -10.82
C GLY A 74 -2.84 -6.31 -11.70
N GLY A 75 -4.07 -6.50 -11.23
CA GLY A 75 -5.30 -6.04 -11.86
C GLY A 75 -5.52 -4.54 -11.69
N GLU A 76 -4.54 -3.73 -12.08
CA GLU A 76 -4.81 -2.39 -12.55
C GLU A 76 -5.06 -2.52 -14.04
N THR A 77 -6.34 -2.61 -14.41
CA THR A 77 -6.81 -2.18 -15.73
C THR A 77 -6.18 -0.83 -16.03
N ASN A 78 -5.20 -0.87 -16.92
CA ASN A 78 -4.71 0.24 -17.72
C ASN A 78 -5.90 1.06 -18.25
N SER A 79 -6.30 2.09 -17.52
CA SER A 79 -7.10 3.19 -18.04
C SER A 79 -6.20 3.98 -18.99
N GLY A 80 -6.60 4.03 -20.27
CA GLY A 80 -5.89 4.70 -21.36
C GLY A 80 -5.97 6.21 -21.34
#